data_AF-A0A0H4A3V3-F1
#
_entry.id   AF-A0A0H4A3V3-F1
#
_cell.length_a   1.000
_cell.length_b   1.000
_cell.length_c   1.000
_cell.angle_alpha   90.00
_cell.angle_beta   90.00
_cell.angle_gamma   90.00
#
_symmetry.space_group_name_H-M   'P 1'
#
loop_
_entity.id
_entity.type
_entity.pdbx_description
1 polymer ?
#
loop_
_entity_poly.entity_id
_entity_poly.type
_entity_poly.pdbx_seq_one_letter_code
_entity_poly.pdbx_strand_id
1 'polypeptide(L)'
;ALASLRPGQTVVDLGSGAGFDAFLAAKAVGPKGMVIGVDMTAEMITKARQNKAKGGYTNVEFRLGEIEHLPVADRSADVILSNCVINLSPDKGKVFREAFRVLKPGGR
;
A
#
# COMPACT_ATOMS: atom_id res chain seq x y z
N ALA A 1 -12.72 4.79 3.60
CA ALA A 1 -11.87 4.59 2.41
C ALA A 1 -12.04 3.19 1.79
N LEU A 2 -11.83 2.11 2.56
CA LEU A 2 -11.96 0.71 2.09
C LEU A 2 -13.29 0.41 1.36
N ALA A 3 -14.41 0.98 1.81
CA ALA A 3 -15.73 0.83 1.19
C ALA A 3 -15.85 1.35 -0.27
N SER A 4 -14.85 2.09 -0.77
CA SER A 4 -14.83 2.63 -2.14
C SER A 4 -13.92 1.84 -3.10
N LEU A 5 -13.20 0.83 -2.60
CA LEU A 5 -12.33 0.01 -3.44
C LEU A 5 -13.17 -0.81 -4.43
N ARG A 6 -12.69 -0.88 -5.67
CA ARG A 6 -13.36 -1.63 -6.74
C ARG A 6 -12.55 -2.88 -7.11
N PRO A 7 -13.23 -3.95 -7.55
CA PRO A 7 -12.54 -5.14 -8.05
C PRO A 7 -11.54 -4.79 -9.16
N GLY A 8 -10.37 -5.43 -9.15
CA GLY A 8 -9.32 -5.22 -10.16
C GLY A 8 -8.40 -4.03 -9.92
N GLN A 9 -8.65 -3.18 -8.91
CA GLN A 9 -7.79 -2.03 -8.63
C GLN A 9 -6.44 -2.42 -8.04
N THR A 10 -5.41 -1.65 -8.36
CA THR A 10 -4.12 -1.65 -7.67
C THR A 10 -4.12 -0.63 -6.55
N VAL A 11 -3.84 -1.07 -5.32
CA VAL A 11 -3.83 -0.25 -4.11
C VAL A 11 -2.42 -0.20 -3.53
N VAL A 12 -1.98 0.98 -3.09
CA VAL A 12 -0.73 1.13 -2.31
C VAL A 12 -1.10 1.53 -0.89
N ASP A 13 -0.66 0.76 0.10
CA ASP A 13 -0.86 1.02 1.52
C ASP A 13 0.42 1.59 2.15
N LEU A 14 0.38 2.87 2.50
CA LEU A 14 1.49 3.61 3.09
C LEU A 14 1.58 3.32 4.59
N GLY A 15 2.72 2.79 5.03
CA GLY A 15 2.90 2.40 6.43
C GLY A 15 2.11 1.15 6.79
N SER A 16 2.15 0.15 5.92
CA SER A 16 1.30 -1.05 6.00
C SER A 16 1.50 -1.90 7.26
N GLY A 17 2.60 -1.69 7.99
CA GLY A 17 2.91 -2.45 9.21
C GLY A 17 2.88 -3.96 8.95
N ALA A 18 2.17 -4.69 9.82
CA ALA A 18 1.99 -6.14 9.68
C ALA A 18 0.91 -6.54 8.65
N GLY A 19 0.37 -5.59 7.88
CA GLY A 19 -0.48 -5.80 6.71
C GLY A 19 -2.00 -5.71 6.93
N PHE A 20 -2.48 -5.23 8.09
CA PHE A 20 -3.91 -5.27 8.43
C PHE A 20 -4.81 -4.62 7.36
N ASP A 21 -4.57 -3.34 7.05
CA ASP A 21 -5.35 -2.60 6.05
C ASP A 21 -5.11 -3.16 4.63
N ALA A 22 -3.87 -3.54 4.31
CA ALA A 22 -3.52 -4.20 3.05
C ALA A 22 -4.34 -5.49 2.81
N PHE A 23 -4.55 -6.33 3.82
CA PHE A 23 -5.33 -7.56 3.69
C PHE A 23 -6.83 -7.30 3.53
N LEU A 24 -7.37 -6.27 4.19
CA LEU A 24 -8.76 -5.85 3.98
C LEU A 24 -8.95 -5.31 2.55
N ALA A 25 -8.01 -4.50 2.08
CA ALA A 25 -8.01 -4.00 0.71
C ALA A 25 -7.92 -5.14 -0.31
N ALA A 26 -7.08 -6.15 -0.05
CA ALA A 26 -6.88 -7.30 -0.93
C ALA A 26 -8.15 -8.10 -1.18
N LYS A 27 -8.97 -8.27 -0.13
CA LYS A 27 -10.29 -8.89 -0.25
C LYS A 27 -11.24 -8.02 -1.06
N ALA A 28 -11.23 -6.70 -0.84
CA ALA A 28 -12.12 -5.76 -1.52
C ALA A 28 -11.84 -5.64 -3.03
N VAL A 29 -10.56 -5.61 -3.43
CA VAL A 29 -10.18 -5.55 -4.86
C VAL A 29 -10.25 -6.90 -5.57
N GLY A 30 -10.42 -7.99 -4.80
CA GLY A 30 -10.57 -9.34 -5.33
C GLY A 30 -9.32 -9.88 -6.05
N PRO A 31 -9.41 -11.10 -6.62
CA PRO A 31 -8.26 -11.84 -7.14
C PRO A 31 -7.61 -11.20 -8.39
N LYS A 32 -8.31 -10.29 -9.07
CA LYS A 32 -7.79 -9.54 -10.21
C LYS A 32 -7.13 -8.21 -9.81
N GLY A 33 -7.31 -7.77 -8.57
CA GLY A 33 -6.65 -6.58 -8.05
C GLY A 33 -5.29 -6.90 -7.46
N MET A 34 -4.60 -5.88 -6.98
CA MET A 34 -3.28 -6.02 -6.33
C MET A 34 -3.18 -5.03 -5.18
N VAL A 35 -2.55 -5.44 -4.08
CA VAL A 35 -2.21 -4.53 -2.98
C VAL A 35 -0.72 -4.56 -2.69
N ILE A 36 -0.11 -3.38 -2.64
CA ILE A 36 1.30 -3.19 -2.32
C ILE A 36 1.37 -2.48 -0.97
N GLY A 37 1.77 -3.20 0.08
CA GLY A 37 2.10 -2.59 1.36
C GLY A 37 3.53 -2.09 1.39
N VAL A 38 3.74 -0.84 1.80
CA VAL A 38 5.07 -0.26 2.01
C VAL A 38 5.26 0.02 3.49
N ASP A 39 6.39 -0.42 4.05
CA ASP A 39 6.80 -0.11 5.42
C ASP A 39 8.31 0.06 5.49
N MET A 40 8.79 0.98 6.34
CA MET A 40 10.22 1.30 6.45
C MET A 40 11.00 0.29 7.31
N THR A 41 10.31 -0.57 8.07
CA THR A 41 10.96 -1.49 9.00
C THR A 41 11.01 -2.92 8.46
N ALA A 42 12.20 -3.52 8.44
CA ALA A 42 12.40 -4.90 8.00
C ALA A 42 11.60 -5.91 8.86
N GLU A 43 11.41 -5.60 10.15
CA GLU A 43 10.61 -6.41 11.07
C GLU A 43 9.14 -6.47 10.62
N MET A 44 8.51 -5.32 10.33
CA MET A 44 7.11 -5.30 9.88
C MET A 44 6.95 -5.98 8.53
N ILE A 45 7.87 -5.76 7.59
CA ILE A 45 7.86 -6.46 6.30
C ILE A 45 7.94 -7.98 6.49
N THR A 46 8.79 -8.46 7.39
CA THR A 46 8.91 -9.89 7.70
C THR A 46 7.60 -10.43 8.26
N LYS A 47 7.02 -9.74 9.24
CA LYS A 47 5.75 -10.12 9.87
C LYS A 47 4.58 -10.09 8.87
N ALA A 48 4.51 -9.07 8.03
CA ALA A 48 3.49 -8.93 7.00
C ALA A 48 3.55 -10.06 5.96
N ARG A 49 4.77 -10.45 5.52
CA ARG A 49 4.96 -11.59 4.61
C ARG A 49 4.58 -12.92 5.25
N GLN A 50 4.87 -13.13 6.53
CA GLN A 50 4.41 -14.30 7.27
C GLN A 50 2.88 -14.33 7.37
N ASN A 51 2.25 -13.19 7.66
CA ASN A 51 0.79 -13.07 7.72
C ASN A 51 0.15 -13.30 6.35
N LYS A 52 0.76 -12.80 5.27
CA LYS A 52 0.34 -13.07 3.89
C LYS A 52 0.28 -14.57 3.62
N ALA A 53 1.36 -15.28 3.95
CA ALA A 53 1.46 -16.73 3.74
C ALA A 53 0.42 -17.50 4.58
N LYS A 54 0.31 -17.17 5.88
CA LYS A 54 -0.68 -17.78 6.79
C LYS A 54 -2.12 -17.54 6.33
N GLY A 55 -2.41 -16.35 5.79
CA GLY A 55 -3.73 -15.97 5.31
C GLY A 55 -4.05 -16.41 3.88
N GLY A 56 -3.10 -17.03 3.16
CA GLY A 56 -3.29 -17.49 1.79
C GLY A 56 -3.50 -16.37 0.76
N TYR A 57 -3.02 -15.14 1.03
CA TYR A 57 -3.19 -14.00 0.13
C TYR A 57 -2.23 -14.10 -1.06
N THR A 58 -2.78 -14.18 -2.27
CA THR A 58 -2.01 -14.27 -3.53
C THR A 58 -1.85 -12.92 -4.22
N ASN A 59 -2.73 -11.96 -3.94
CA ASN A 59 -2.82 -10.65 -4.58
C ASN A 59 -2.30 -9.49 -3.70
N VAL A 60 -1.33 -9.79 -2.83
CA VAL A 60 -0.69 -8.81 -1.92
C VAL A 60 0.81 -8.96 -1.96
N GLU A 61 1.55 -7.86 -1.94
CA GLU A 61 3.00 -7.86 -1.72
C GLU A 61 3.42 -6.79 -0.72
N PHE A 62 4.57 -7.01 -0.09
CA PHE A 62 5.12 -6.09 0.91
C PHE A 62 6.55 -5.70 0.52
N ARG A 63 6.78 -4.39 0.42
CA ARG A 63 8.03 -3.78 -0.03
C ARG A 63 8.63 -2.92 1.08
N LEU A 64 9.92 -3.13 1.36
CA LEU A 64 10.66 -2.30 2.30
C LEU A 64 10.92 -0.94 1.64
N GLY A 65 10.56 0.15 2.30
CA GLY A 65 10.78 1.51 1.81
C GLY A 65 10.13 2.58 2.67
N GLU A 66 10.58 3.82 2.46
CA GLU A 66 10.02 5.00 3.11
C GLU A 66 8.88 5.59 2.27
N ILE A 67 7.94 6.29 2.90
CA ILE A 67 6.81 6.88 2.19
C ILE A 67 7.19 8.17 1.43
N GLU A 68 8.38 8.70 1.72
CA GLU A 68 9.08 9.76 1.02
C GLU A 68 9.84 9.27 -0.21
N HIS A 69 9.98 7.95 -0.38
CA HIS A 69 10.75 7.28 -1.42
C HIS A 69 10.10 5.95 -1.81
N LEU A 70 8.94 6.03 -2.44
CA LEU A 70 8.11 4.85 -2.67
C LEU A 70 8.78 3.90 -3.67
N PRO A 71 9.00 2.61 -3.29
CA PRO A 71 9.53 1.59 -4.18
C PRO A 71 8.41 1.06 -5.10
N VAL A 72 7.71 1.98 -5.79
CA VAL A 72 6.55 1.73 -6.64
C VAL A 72 6.69 2.56 -7.92
N ALA A 73 6.32 1.96 -9.05
CA ALA A 73 6.44 2.59 -10.37
C ALA A 73 5.45 3.76 -10.52
N ASP A 74 5.83 4.72 -11.36
CA ASP A 74 5.00 5.86 -11.74
C ASP A 74 3.67 5.37 -12.33
N ARG A 75 2.58 6.10 -12.02
CA ARG A 75 1.25 5.89 -12.61
C ARG A 75 0.79 4.43 -12.60
N SER A 76 1.04 3.71 -11.51
CA SER A 76 0.72 2.29 -11.37
C SER A 76 -0.38 1.99 -10.35
N ALA A 77 -0.66 2.92 -9.42
CA ALA A 77 -1.69 2.77 -8.39
C ALA A 77 -3.02 3.42 -8.81
N ASP A 78 -4.13 2.74 -8.57
CA ASP A 78 -5.48 3.33 -8.68
C ASP A 78 -5.90 4.02 -7.38
N VAL A 79 -5.44 3.52 -6.23
CA VAL A 79 -5.78 4.02 -4.90
C VAL A 79 -4.56 4.01 -3.98
N ILE A 80 -4.38 5.07 -3.21
CA ILE A 80 -3.47 5.10 -2.07
C ILE A 80 -4.28 5.06 -0.77
N LEU A 81 -3.87 4.19 0.14
CA LEU A 81 -4.34 4.15 1.51
C LEU A 81 -3.21 4.63 2.41
N SER A 82 -3.58 5.36 3.45
CA SER A 82 -2.68 5.71 4.54
C SER A 82 -3.49 5.84 5.81
N ASN A 83 -3.02 5.23 6.89
CA ASN A 83 -3.61 5.33 8.20
C ASN A 83 -2.59 5.95 9.17
N CYS A 84 -2.74 7.25 9.41
CA CYS A 84 -1.93 8.07 10.33
C CYS A 84 -0.40 8.14 10.10
N VAL A 85 0.19 7.36 9.20
CA VAL A 85 1.65 7.35 9.01
C VAL A 85 2.19 8.66 8.42
N ILE A 86 1.41 9.36 7.59
CA ILE A 86 1.82 10.65 6.98
C ILE A 86 2.13 11.70 8.07
N ASN A 87 1.48 11.61 9.24
CA ASN A 87 1.70 12.54 10.33
C ASN A 87 3.13 12.45 10.89
N LEU A 88 3.74 11.26 10.81
CA LEU A 88 5.08 10.95 11.32
C LEU A 88 6.19 11.35 10.35
N SER A 89 5.84 11.66 9.09
CA SER A 89 6.82 12.09 8.09
C SER A 89 7.38 13.49 8.41
N PRO A 90 8.72 13.66 8.35
CA PRO A 90 9.36 14.97 8.45
C PRO A 90 9.19 15.82 7.17
N ASP A 91 8.96 15.21 6.00
CA ASP A 91 8.74 15.90 4.72
C ASP A 91 7.43 15.46 4.06
N LYS A 92 6.33 15.99 4.60
CA LYS A 92 4.98 15.74 4.08
C LYS A 92 4.84 16.15 2.61
N GLY A 93 5.53 17.20 2.19
CA GLY A 93 5.51 17.66 0.80
C GLY A 93 6.05 16.59 -0.15
N LYS A 94 7.12 15.89 0.24
CA LYS A 94 7.69 14.79 -0.52
C LYS A 94 6.79 13.56 -0.52
N VAL A 95 6.17 13.22 0.61
CA VAL A 95 5.18 12.14 0.66
C VAL A 95 4.05 12.38 -0.34
N PHE A 96 3.48 13.59 -0.37
CA PHE A 96 2.42 13.90 -1.33
C PHE A 96 2.90 13.89 -2.79
N ARG A 97 4.15 14.32 -3.07
CA ARG A 97 4.74 14.22 -4.41
C ARG A 97 4.91 12.77 -4.86
N GLU A 98 5.41 11.91 -3.98
CA GLU A 98 5.57 10.47 -4.25
C GLU A 98 4.22 9.78 -4.42
N ALA A 99 3.24 10.07 -3.54
CA ALA A 99 1.88 9.59 -3.68
C ALA A 99 1.28 9.98 -5.04
N PHE A 100 1.44 11.24 -5.45
CA PHE A 100 0.96 11.69 -6.75
C PHE A 100 1.71 11.04 -7.93
N ARG A 101 3.03 10.83 -7.82
CA ARG A 101 3.85 10.17 -8.85
C ARG A 101 3.36 8.75 -9.14
N VAL A 102 3.04 7.98 -8.10
CA VAL A 102 2.64 6.57 -8.26
C VAL A 102 1.17 6.42 -8.66
N LEU A 103 0.33 7.44 -8.44
CA LEU A 103 -1.07 7.41 -8.86
C LEU A 103 -1.22 7.50 -10.38
N LYS A 104 -2.08 6.65 -10.94
CA LYS A 104 -2.58 6.79 -12.31
C LYS A 104 -3.36 8.11 -12.46
N PRO A 105 -3.47 8.67 -13.68
CA PRO A 105 -4.43 9.73 -13.94
C PRO A 105 -5.84 9.32 -13.49
N GLY A 106 -6.48 10.13 -12.63
CA GLY A 106 -7.79 9.82 -12.04
C GLY A 106 -7.76 8.85 -10.84
N GLY A 107 -6.57 8.40 -10.43
CA GLY A 107 -6.37 7.72 -9.16
C GLY A 107 -6.60 8.64 -7.96
N ARG A 108 -6.71 8.07 -6.77
CA ARG A 108 -7.04 8.80 -5.54
C ARG A 108 -6.23 8.35 -4.33
#